data_AF-A0A1I0SJI4-F1
#
_entry.id   AF-A0A1I0SJI4-F1
#
_cell.length_a   1.000
_cell.length_b   1.000
_cell.length_c   1.000
_cell.angle_alpha   90.00
_cell.angle_beta   90.00
_cell.angle_gamma   90.00
#
_symmetry.space_group_name_H-M   'P 1'
#
loop_
_entity.id
_entity.type
_entity.pdbx_description
1 polymer ?
#
loop_
_entity_poly.entity_id
_entity_poly.type
_entity_poly.pdbx_seq_one_letter_code
_entity_poly.pdbx_strand_id
1 'polypeptide(L)'
;MVESFNWKNIFLKDLDFGIALEIGMRTVIMFALVLIFLRSTGKKGVRQLSIFEVAIIIALGSAAGDPMLSGESAILPSVLVFLVILLVYRVITFFAAKYQKVENILEGVPMYIIENGRFTMNEQGDANFAQDEFFAEMRVQGIEHVGQVRTAVLETNGQVSFLFFEDEDVKPGLPIYPKVYQKKTNKITATGLYACTHCAEVLRLTQQEACSRCQKEEWVAAISDKRVK
;
A
#
# COMPACT_ATOMS: atom_id res chain seq x y z
N MET A 1 -37.64 15.53 32.24
CA MET A 1 -36.64 15.49 33.32
C MET A 1 -35.49 14.67 32.78
N VAL A 2 -34.39 15.31 32.37
CA VAL A 2 -33.23 14.63 31.75
C VAL A 2 -32.51 13.91 32.88
N GLU A 3 -32.36 12.59 32.79
CA GLU A 3 -31.55 11.81 33.73
C GLU A 3 -30.16 12.45 33.82
N SER A 4 -29.75 12.80 35.04
CA SER A 4 -28.43 13.37 35.30
C SER A 4 -27.35 12.39 34.80
N PHE A 5 -26.50 12.85 33.88
CA PHE A 5 -25.33 12.12 33.40
C PHE A 5 -24.48 11.66 34.60
N ASN A 6 -24.58 10.37 34.94
CA ASN A 6 -23.84 9.80 36.07
C ASN A 6 -22.48 9.31 35.56
N TRP A 7 -21.49 10.20 35.57
CA TRP A 7 -20.11 9.91 35.18
C TRP A 7 -19.53 8.67 35.91
N LYS A 8 -19.91 8.41 37.18
CA LYS A 8 -19.44 7.20 37.87
C LYS A 8 -19.98 5.91 37.25
N ASN A 9 -21.22 5.93 36.76
CA ASN A 9 -21.81 4.78 36.06
C ASN A 9 -21.30 4.63 34.62
N ILE A 10 -20.64 5.63 34.06
CA ILE A 10 -20.02 5.53 32.73
C ILE A 10 -18.60 4.98 32.84
N PHE A 11 -17.85 5.39 33.87
CA PHE A 11 -16.43 5.07 33.99
C PHE A 11 -16.11 3.92 34.96
N LEU A 12 -16.93 3.70 35.99
CA LEU A 12 -16.61 2.80 37.12
C LEU A 12 -17.72 1.80 37.43
N LYS A 13 -18.75 1.72 36.58
CA LYS A 13 -19.89 0.84 36.85
C LYS A 13 -19.40 -0.60 36.95
N ASP A 14 -19.68 -1.22 38.10
CA ASP A 14 -19.37 -2.61 38.40
C ASP A 14 -17.85 -2.95 38.39
N LEU A 15 -16.96 -1.95 38.44
CA LEU A 15 -15.51 -2.14 38.53
C LEU A 15 -15.02 -2.09 39.98
N ASP A 16 -14.85 -3.26 40.59
CA ASP A 16 -14.17 -3.41 41.88
C ASP A 16 -12.65 -3.64 41.70
N PHE A 17 -11.86 -3.39 42.76
CA PHE A 17 -10.42 -3.60 42.76
C PHE A 17 -10.04 -5.05 42.44
N GLY A 18 -10.81 -6.04 42.89
CA GLY A 18 -10.58 -7.45 42.54
C GLY A 18 -10.71 -7.72 41.04
N ILE A 19 -11.79 -7.22 40.43
CA ILE A 19 -12.03 -7.35 38.99
C ILE A 19 -10.96 -6.59 38.19
N ALA A 20 -10.59 -5.39 38.63
CA ALA A 20 -9.54 -4.60 37.99
C ALA A 20 -8.17 -5.32 38.01
N LEU A 21 -7.82 -5.96 39.13
CA LEU A 21 -6.58 -6.74 39.24
C LEU A 21 -6.62 -8.00 38.37
N GLU A 22 -7.77 -8.70 38.34
CA GLU A 22 -7.97 -9.86 37.48
C GLU A 22 -7.83 -9.50 35.99
N ILE A 23 -8.51 -8.43 35.54
CA ILE A 23 -8.38 -7.88 34.18
C ILE A 23 -6.91 -7.56 33.91
N GLY A 24 -6.23 -6.83 34.81
CA GLY A 24 -4.83 -6.48 34.64
C GLY A 24 -3.91 -7.69 34.44
N MET A 25 -4.07 -8.74 35.26
CA MET A 25 -3.28 -9.98 35.13
C MET A 25 -3.60 -10.72 33.82
N ARG A 26 -4.88 -10.85 33.47
CA ARG A 26 -5.31 -11.47 32.20
C ARG A 26 -4.76 -10.72 31.00
N THR A 27 -4.79 -9.38 31.02
CA THR A 27 -4.21 -8.52 29.98
C THR A 27 -2.71 -8.75 29.85
N VAL A 28 -1.95 -8.79 30.95
CA VAL A 28 -0.50 -9.04 30.88
C VAL A 28 -0.21 -10.41 30.28
N ILE A 29 -0.94 -11.46 30.68
CA ILE A 29 -0.78 -12.81 30.14
C ILE A 29 -1.09 -12.85 28.64
N MET A 30 -2.25 -12.34 28.23
CA MET A 30 -2.67 -12.34 26.83
C MET A 30 -1.77 -11.49 25.95
N PHE A 31 -1.30 -10.34 26.45
CA PHE A 31 -0.34 -9.51 25.73
C PHE A 31 1.00 -10.22 25.53
N ALA A 32 1.52 -10.91 26.56
CA ALA A 32 2.72 -11.73 26.43
C ALA A 32 2.54 -12.85 25.39
N LEU A 33 1.38 -13.50 25.36
CA LEU A 33 1.05 -14.53 24.36
C LEU A 33 1.01 -13.96 22.93
N VAL A 34 0.39 -12.80 22.72
CA VAL A 34 0.39 -12.12 21.42
C VAL A 34 1.82 -11.76 20.99
N LEU A 35 2.65 -11.26 21.90
CA LEU A 35 4.07 -10.96 21.59
C LEU A 35 4.87 -12.21 21.21
N ILE A 36 4.65 -13.34 21.92
CA ILE A 36 5.29 -14.62 21.59
C ILE A 36 4.84 -15.10 20.20
N PHE A 37 3.55 -14.98 19.89
CA PHE A 37 3.01 -15.30 18.57
C PHE A 37 3.68 -14.45 17.49
N LEU A 38 3.65 -13.12 17.63
CA LEU A 38 4.19 -12.18 16.64
C LEU A 38 5.70 -12.42 16.42
N ARG A 39 6.43 -12.70 17.51
CA ARG A 39 7.85 -13.04 17.42
C ARG A 39 8.11 -14.37 16.71
N SER A 40 7.18 -15.33 16.82
CA SER A 40 7.26 -16.64 16.15
C SER A 40 6.97 -16.57 14.65
N THR A 41 6.29 -15.52 14.19
CA THR A 41 6.01 -15.21 12.78
C THR A 41 7.27 -14.69 12.05
N GLY A 42 8.27 -14.16 12.76
CA GLY A 42 9.56 -13.76 12.20
C GLY A 42 9.93 -12.31 12.50
N LYS A 43 11.00 -11.80 11.86
CA LYS A 43 11.51 -10.42 12.03
C LYS A 43 11.18 -9.53 10.82
N LYS A 44 9.89 -9.41 10.47
CA LYS A 44 9.46 -8.44 9.44
C LYS A 44 9.10 -7.11 10.11
N GLY A 45 9.53 -6.00 9.52
CA GLY A 45 9.09 -4.67 9.97
C GLY A 45 7.60 -4.46 9.67
N VAL A 46 6.91 -3.59 10.42
CA VAL A 46 5.47 -3.33 10.23
C VAL A 46 5.12 -2.92 8.79
N ARG A 47 6.01 -2.18 8.11
CA ARG A 47 5.85 -1.76 6.70
C ARG A 47 6.13 -2.86 5.65
N GLN A 48 6.57 -4.03 6.09
CA GLN A 48 6.91 -5.17 5.24
C GLN A 48 5.91 -6.33 5.40
N LEU A 49 4.87 -6.13 6.22
CA LEU A 49 3.84 -7.15 6.41
C LEU A 49 3.00 -7.26 5.14
N SER A 50 2.75 -8.50 4.72
CA SER A 50 1.79 -8.75 3.65
C SER A 50 0.36 -8.49 4.14
N ILE A 51 -0.58 -8.27 3.21
CA ILE A 51 -2.00 -8.10 3.54
C ILE A 51 -2.52 -9.31 4.34
N PHE A 52 -2.05 -10.51 4.01
CA PHE A 52 -2.36 -11.73 4.72
C PHE A 52 -1.88 -11.70 6.18
N GLU A 53 -0.66 -11.23 6.45
CA GLU A 53 -0.13 -11.09 7.80
C GLU A 53 -0.90 -10.05 8.62
N VAL A 54 -1.29 -8.93 7.99
CA VAL A 54 -2.15 -7.91 8.63
C VAL A 54 -3.49 -8.51 9.05
N ALA A 55 -4.14 -9.32 8.20
CA ALA A 55 -5.40 -9.97 8.53
C ALA A 55 -5.29 -10.90 9.75
N ILE A 56 -4.17 -11.65 9.87
CA ILE A 56 -3.90 -12.51 11.04
C ILE A 56 -3.75 -11.68 12.32
N ILE A 57 -3.04 -10.55 12.27
CA ILE A 57 -2.86 -9.67 13.43
C ILE A 57 -4.21 -9.14 13.92
N ILE A 58 -5.08 -8.73 13.00
CA ILE A 58 -6.43 -8.25 13.33
C ILE A 58 -7.26 -9.37 13.98
N ALA A 59 -7.24 -10.58 13.41
CA ALA A 59 -7.95 -11.74 13.96
C ALA A 59 -7.45 -12.10 15.37
N LEU A 60 -6.14 -12.05 15.59
CA LEU A 60 -5.54 -12.30 16.92
C LEU A 60 -5.92 -11.23 17.92
N GLY A 61 -5.94 -9.96 17.53
CA GLY A 61 -6.38 -8.86 18.40
C GLY A 61 -7.82 -9.05 18.86
N SER A 62 -8.70 -9.47 17.94
CA SER A 62 -10.09 -9.82 18.26
C SER A 62 -10.17 -10.99 19.25
N ALA A 63 -9.50 -12.11 18.95
CA ALA A 63 -9.49 -13.29 19.82
C ALA A 63 -8.79 -13.09 21.19
N ALA A 64 -7.90 -12.10 21.28
CA ALA A 64 -7.24 -11.71 22.52
C ALA A 64 -8.16 -10.88 23.43
N GLY A 65 -9.03 -10.05 22.86
CA GLY A 65 -9.86 -9.10 23.61
C GLY A 65 -10.83 -9.76 24.57
N ASP A 66 -11.47 -10.85 24.13
CA ASP A 66 -12.48 -11.57 24.92
C ASP A 66 -11.99 -12.01 26.32
N PRO A 67 -10.91 -12.82 26.45
CA PRO A 67 -10.42 -13.25 27.77
C PRO A 67 -9.75 -12.13 28.58
N MET A 68 -9.38 -11.01 27.96
CA MET A 68 -8.85 -9.83 28.65
C MET A 68 -9.95 -9.07 29.39
N LEU A 69 -11.13 -8.95 28.79
CA LEU A 69 -12.21 -8.11 29.30
C LEU A 69 -13.22 -8.88 30.14
N SER A 70 -13.51 -10.14 29.78
CA SER A 70 -14.53 -10.94 30.45
C SER A 70 -13.92 -11.94 31.43
N GLY A 71 -14.36 -11.88 32.69
CA GLY A 71 -14.04 -12.88 33.71
C GLY A 71 -14.58 -14.29 33.38
N GLU A 72 -15.67 -14.36 32.62
CA GLU A 72 -16.32 -15.62 32.24
C GLU A 72 -15.55 -16.38 31.14
N SER A 73 -14.79 -15.65 30.33
CA SER A 73 -14.01 -16.23 29.23
C SER A 73 -12.69 -16.78 29.77
N ALA A 74 -12.51 -18.10 29.69
CA ALA A 74 -11.23 -18.72 30.03
C ALA A 74 -10.14 -18.33 29.02
N ILE A 75 -8.89 -18.23 29.49
CA ILE A 75 -7.72 -17.94 28.62
C ILE A 75 -7.39 -19.12 27.70
N LEU A 76 -7.61 -20.36 28.16
CA LEU A 76 -7.17 -21.57 27.47
C LEU A 76 -7.79 -21.74 26.06
N PRO A 77 -9.09 -21.47 25.85
CA PRO A 77 -9.67 -21.39 24.50
C PRO A 77 -8.92 -20.42 23.57
N SER A 78 -8.57 -19.21 24.03
CA SER A 78 -7.82 -18.25 23.21
C SER A 78 -6.38 -18.72 22.94
N VAL A 79 -5.74 -19.40 23.89
CA VAL A 79 -4.44 -20.06 23.65
C VAL A 79 -4.56 -21.11 22.55
N LEU A 80 -5.61 -21.93 22.57
CA LEU A 80 -5.85 -22.92 21.50
C LEU A 80 -6.06 -22.24 20.15
N VAL A 81 -6.86 -21.16 20.10
CA VAL A 81 -7.05 -20.37 18.88
C VAL A 81 -5.72 -19.84 18.36
N PHE A 82 -4.86 -19.28 19.23
CA PHE A 82 -3.56 -18.76 18.83
C PHE A 82 -2.65 -19.87 18.29
N LEU A 83 -2.65 -21.05 18.92
CA LEU A 83 -1.88 -22.22 18.45
C LEU A 83 -2.36 -22.70 17.08
N VAL A 84 -3.67 -22.77 16.87
CA VAL A 84 -4.25 -23.15 15.57
C VAL A 84 -3.91 -22.13 14.49
N ILE A 85 -4.06 -20.83 14.77
CA ILE A 85 -3.67 -19.76 13.85
C ILE A 85 -2.18 -19.85 13.53
N LEU A 86 -1.32 -20.11 14.52
CA LEU A 86 0.12 -20.23 14.30
C LEU A 86 0.46 -21.42 13.42
N LEU A 87 -0.19 -22.56 13.65
CA LEU A 87 -0.01 -23.77 12.85
C LEU A 87 -0.48 -23.54 11.42
N VAL A 88 -1.67 -22.96 11.22
CA VAL A 88 -2.20 -22.60 9.91
C VAL A 88 -1.26 -21.62 9.20
N TYR A 89 -0.78 -20.58 9.89
CA TYR A 89 0.22 -19.66 9.35
C TYR A 89 1.46 -20.41 8.88
N ARG A 90 2.06 -21.26 9.72
CA ARG A 90 3.27 -22.03 9.36
C ARG A 90 3.05 -22.97 8.17
N VAL A 91 1.88 -23.62 8.10
CA VAL A 91 1.50 -24.47 6.97
C VAL A 91 1.40 -23.65 5.70
N ILE A 92 0.69 -22.52 5.74
CA ILE A 92 0.52 -21.63 4.59
C ILE A 92 1.87 -21.10 4.12
N THR A 93 2.73 -20.61 5.03
CA THR A 93 4.07 -20.11 4.68
C THR A 93 4.96 -21.21 4.12
N PHE A 94 4.88 -22.44 4.65
CA PHE A 94 5.62 -23.58 4.09
C PHE A 94 5.18 -23.89 2.66
N PHE A 95 3.87 -23.88 2.39
CA PHE A 95 3.35 -24.08 1.04
C PHE A 95 3.69 -22.93 0.11
N ALA A 96 3.64 -21.68 0.58
CA ALA A 96 4.07 -20.51 -0.19
C ALA A 96 5.55 -20.64 -0.60
N ALA A 97 6.44 -20.99 0.34
CA ALA A 97 7.86 -21.17 0.06
C ALA A 97 8.17 -22.34 -0.89
N LYS A 98 7.27 -23.33 -0.99
CA LYS A 98 7.44 -24.49 -1.87
C LYS A 98 6.79 -24.31 -3.24
N TYR A 99 5.73 -23.53 -3.34
CA TYR A 99 4.91 -23.42 -4.55
C TYR A 99 4.69 -21.95 -4.93
N GLN A 100 5.33 -21.51 -6.01
CA GLN A 100 5.21 -20.14 -6.53
C GLN A 100 3.76 -19.68 -6.74
N LYS A 101 2.85 -20.58 -7.14
CA LYS A 101 1.43 -20.23 -7.30
C LYS A 101 0.78 -19.84 -5.98
N VAL A 102 1.15 -20.50 -4.87
CA VAL A 102 0.62 -20.20 -3.54
C VAL A 102 1.18 -18.88 -3.04
N GLU A 103 2.48 -18.65 -3.22
CA GLU A 103 3.12 -17.35 -2.96
C GLU A 103 2.44 -16.22 -3.74
N ASN A 104 2.27 -16.38 -5.06
CA ASN A 104 1.64 -15.37 -5.91
C ASN A 104 0.17 -15.08 -5.54
N ILE A 105 -0.55 -16.04 -4.98
CA ILE A 105 -1.94 -15.84 -4.51
C ILE A 105 -1.98 -15.10 -3.17
N LEU A 106 -1.03 -15.40 -2.27
CA LEU A 106 -1.02 -14.88 -0.90
C LEU A 106 -0.32 -13.53 -0.78
N GLU A 107 0.80 -13.38 -1.48
CA GLU A 107 1.65 -12.20 -1.45
C GLU A 107 1.44 -11.34 -2.71
N GLY A 108 1.02 -11.92 -3.83
CA GLY A 108 0.93 -11.22 -5.11
C GLY A 108 2.21 -11.35 -5.92
N VAL A 109 2.29 -10.64 -7.05
CA VAL A 109 3.52 -10.54 -7.86
C VAL A 109 3.87 -9.07 -8.05
N PRO A 110 5.17 -8.71 -7.99
CA PRO A 110 5.59 -7.36 -8.30
C PRO A 110 5.25 -7.03 -9.77
N MET A 111 4.78 -5.82 -10.00
CA MET A 111 4.32 -5.37 -11.32
C MET A 111 5.12 -4.15 -11.77
N TYR A 112 5.71 -4.21 -12.96
CA TYR A 112 6.33 -3.04 -13.58
C TYR A 112 5.25 -2.02 -13.96
N ILE A 113 5.34 -0.79 -13.45
CA ILE A 113 4.45 0.34 -13.80
C ILE A 113 5.13 1.28 -14.79
N ILE A 114 6.42 1.55 -14.63
CA ILE A 114 7.20 2.38 -15.57
C ILE A 114 8.34 1.55 -16.13
N GLU A 115 8.51 1.64 -17.45
CA GLU A 115 9.69 1.17 -18.15
C GLU A 115 10.18 2.22 -19.13
N ASN A 116 11.44 2.62 -18.97
CA ASN A 116 12.13 3.61 -19.81
C ASN A 116 11.39 4.95 -19.93
N GLY A 117 10.89 5.49 -18.81
CA GLY A 117 10.19 6.77 -18.77
C GLY A 117 8.77 6.74 -19.31
N ARG A 118 8.16 5.56 -19.44
CA ARG A 118 6.80 5.37 -19.95
C ARG A 118 6.02 4.37 -19.12
N PHE A 119 4.70 4.52 -19.04
CA PHE A 119 3.88 3.54 -18.34
C PHE A 119 3.88 2.21 -19.09
N THR A 120 3.94 1.10 -18.38
CA THR A 120 3.72 -0.23 -18.95
C THR A 120 2.28 -0.32 -19.44
N MET A 121 2.10 -0.89 -20.63
CA MET A 121 0.76 -1.15 -21.17
C MET A 121 0.46 -2.60 -20.84
N ASN A 122 -0.52 -2.85 -19.97
CA ASN A 122 -0.99 -4.21 -19.73
C ASN A 122 -1.62 -4.76 -21.02
N GLU A 123 -1.56 -6.08 -21.23
CA GLU A 123 -2.19 -6.77 -22.37
C GLU A 123 -3.71 -6.52 -22.49
N GLN A 124 -4.33 -5.93 -21.45
CA GLN A 124 -5.76 -5.60 -21.39
C GLN A 124 -6.07 -4.09 -21.56
N GLY A 125 -5.12 -3.28 -22.02
CA GLY A 125 -5.44 -1.99 -22.65
C GLY A 125 -5.85 -0.83 -21.74
N ASP A 126 -6.11 -1.06 -20.45
CA ASP A 126 -6.23 -0.02 -19.45
C ASP A 126 -5.21 -0.26 -18.33
N ALA A 127 -4.32 0.70 -18.17
CA ALA A 127 -3.50 0.81 -16.97
C ALA A 127 -4.42 1.26 -15.82
N ASN A 128 -5.25 0.33 -15.34
CA ASN A 128 -6.23 0.54 -14.27
C ASN A 128 -5.55 0.61 -12.89
N PHE A 129 -4.35 1.18 -12.82
CA PHE A 129 -3.76 1.62 -11.56
C PHE A 129 -4.29 3.02 -11.25
N ALA A 130 -4.52 3.33 -9.98
CA ALA A 130 -4.96 4.66 -9.57
C ALA A 130 -3.85 5.67 -9.88
N GLN A 131 -3.87 6.25 -11.08
CA GLN A 131 -2.81 7.13 -11.59
C GLN A 131 -2.53 8.29 -10.63
N ASP A 132 -3.58 8.84 -10.01
CA ASP A 132 -3.46 9.91 -9.02
C ASP A 132 -2.72 9.49 -7.75
N GLU A 133 -2.94 8.25 -7.28
CA GLU A 133 -2.25 7.66 -6.13
C GLU A 133 -0.78 7.39 -6.47
N PHE A 134 -0.52 6.81 -7.64
CA PHE A 134 0.83 6.61 -8.14
C PHE A 134 1.59 7.93 -8.30
N PHE A 135 0.94 8.98 -8.82
CA PHE A 135 1.53 10.31 -8.87
C PHE A 135 1.76 10.91 -7.49
N ALA A 136 0.93 10.59 -6.49
CA ALA A 136 1.19 11.00 -5.12
C ALA A 136 2.46 10.35 -4.58
N GLU A 137 2.63 9.05 -4.76
CA GLU A 137 3.85 8.34 -4.38
C GLU A 137 5.09 8.89 -5.08
N MET A 138 5.01 9.16 -6.38
CA MET A 138 6.11 9.79 -7.13
C MET A 138 6.47 11.17 -6.56
N ARG A 139 5.47 11.99 -6.21
CA ARG A 139 5.71 13.32 -5.61
C ARG A 139 6.36 13.21 -4.23
N VAL A 140 5.98 12.22 -3.41
CA VAL A 140 6.63 11.96 -2.11
C VAL A 140 8.12 11.65 -2.29
N GLN A 141 8.51 11.02 -3.40
CA GLN A 141 9.91 10.75 -3.77
C GLN A 141 10.66 11.93 -4.42
N GLY A 142 10.00 13.10 -4.55
CA GLY A 142 10.57 14.29 -5.18
C GLY A 142 10.68 14.18 -6.71
N ILE A 143 9.85 13.36 -7.34
CA ILE A 143 9.81 13.19 -8.79
C ILE A 143 8.89 14.25 -9.40
N GLU A 144 9.31 14.89 -10.49
CA GLU A 144 8.55 15.96 -11.16
C GLU A 144 7.86 15.49 -12.43
N HIS A 145 8.47 14.53 -13.13
CA HIS A 145 7.91 13.92 -14.33
C HIS A 145 8.37 12.49 -14.54
N VAL A 146 7.57 11.72 -15.30
CA VAL A 146 7.82 10.30 -15.59
C VAL A 146 9.15 10.06 -16.31
N GLY A 147 9.63 11.03 -17.08
CA GLY A 147 10.90 10.95 -17.82
C GLY A 147 12.17 10.90 -16.96
N GLN A 148 12.06 11.15 -15.65
CA GLN A 148 13.14 10.97 -14.68
C GLN A 148 13.30 9.50 -14.24
N VAL A 149 12.27 8.67 -14.47
CA VAL A 149 12.18 7.31 -13.95
C VAL A 149 12.51 6.30 -15.05
N ARG A 150 13.57 5.53 -14.83
CA ARG A 150 13.97 4.42 -15.70
C ARG A 150 13.06 3.21 -15.49
N THR A 151 12.77 2.88 -14.24
CA THR A 151 11.90 1.74 -13.90
C THR A 151 11.12 2.05 -12.62
N ALA A 152 9.83 1.75 -12.60
CA ALA A 152 9.03 1.72 -11.38
C ALA A 152 8.35 0.37 -11.22
N VAL A 153 8.41 -0.21 -10.03
CA VAL A 153 7.81 -1.51 -9.72
C VAL A 153 6.88 -1.36 -8.53
N LEU A 154 5.62 -1.78 -8.69
CA LEU A 154 4.67 -1.96 -7.60
C LEU A 154 4.98 -3.29 -6.90
N GLU A 155 5.41 -3.20 -5.66
CA GLU A 155 5.71 -4.34 -4.82
C GLU A 155 4.44 -4.96 -4.25
N THR A 156 4.56 -6.19 -3.76
CA THR A 156 3.47 -6.98 -3.16
C THR A 156 2.85 -6.37 -1.91
N ASN A 157 3.60 -5.51 -1.20
CA ASN A 157 3.13 -4.76 -0.05
C ASN A 157 2.47 -3.42 -0.41
N GLY A 158 2.28 -3.13 -1.70
CA GLY A 158 1.71 -1.89 -2.22
C GLY A 158 2.68 -0.71 -2.32
N GLN A 159 3.95 -0.88 -1.91
CA GLN A 159 4.96 0.15 -2.09
C GLN A 159 5.45 0.21 -3.54
N VAL A 160 5.99 1.36 -3.94
CA VAL A 160 6.61 1.51 -5.25
C VAL A 160 8.11 1.69 -5.11
N SER A 161 8.86 0.82 -5.78
CA SER A 161 10.30 0.95 -5.97
C SER A 161 10.58 1.78 -7.22
N PHE A 162 11.45 2.79 -7.10
CA PHE A 162 11.84 3.66 -8.21
C PHE A 162 13.33 3.54 -8.52
N LEU A 163 13.64 3.32 -9.79
CA LEU A 163 14.99 3.40 -10.37
C LEU A 163 15.02 4.58 -11.34
N PHE A 164 15.96 5.49 -11.15
CA PHE A 164 16.06 6.73 -11.91
C PHE A 164 17.03 6.61 -13.09
N PHE A 165 16.87 7.49 -14.06
CA PHE A 165 17.94 7.79 -15.01
C PHE A 165 19.03 8.62 -14.31
N GLU A 166 20.27 8.52 -14.79
CA GLU A 166 21.30 9.51 -14.46
C GLU A 166 20.93 10.88 -15.06
N ASP A 167 21.46 11.97 -14.50
CA ASP A 167 21.10 13.34 -14.87
C ASP A 167 21.35 13.68 -16.35
N GLU A 168 22.24 12.94 -17.01
CA GLU A 168 22.56 13.07 -18.44
C GLU A 168 21.56 12.32 -19.33
N ASP A 169 20.91 11.29 -18.79
CA ASP A 169 19.98 10.41 -19.49
C ASP A 169 18.51 10.76 -19.23
N VAL A 170 18.23 11.75 -18.37
CA VAL A 170 16.87 12.22 -18.10
C VAL A 170 16.20 12.65 -19.40
N LYS A 171 15.02 12.08 -19.66
CA LYS A 171 14.24 12.38 -20.86
C LYS A 171 13.14 13.37 -20.50
N PRO A 172 12.71 14.22 -21.45
CA PRO A 172 11.44 14.93 -21.30
C PRO A 172 10.32 13.93 -20.98
N GLY A 173 9.40 14.29 -20.10
CA GLY A 173 8.37 13.37 -19.65
C GLY A 173 7.07 14.02 -19.21
N LEU A 174 6.12 13.18 -18.84
CA LEU A 174 4.81 13.57 -18.36
C LEU A 174 4.92 14.26 -16.98
N PRO A 175 4.60 15.56 -16.86
CA PRO A 175 4.55 16.24 -15.57
C PRO A 175 3.49 15.63 -14.66
N ILE A 176 3.82 15.42 -13.38
CA ILE A 176 2.91 14.77 -12.42
C ILE A 176 2.34 15.73 -11.36
N TYR A 177 2.86 16.96 -11.29
CA TYR A 177 2.37 17.95 -10.33
C TYR A 177 1.00 18.49 -10.78
N PRO A 178 -0.03 18.53 -9.91
CA PRO A 178 -1.40 18.81 -10.31
C PRO A 178 -1.57 20.08 -11.15
N LYS A 179 -0.90 21.18 -10.79
CA LYS A 179 -1.00 22.46 -11.51
C LYS A 179 -0.49 22.40 -12.95
N VAL A 180 0.53 21.58 -13.21
CA VAL A 180 1.11 21.41 -14.55
C VAL A 180 0.31 20.36 -15.31
N TYR A 181 0.02 19.22 -14.67
CA TYR A 181 -0.74 18.12 -15.26
C TYR A 181 -2.17 18.52 -15.68
N GLN A 182 -2.85 19.38 -14.91
CA GLN A 182 -4.19 19.89 -15.25
C GLN A 182 -4.23 20.76 -16.52
N LYS A 183 -3.09 21.21 -17.04
CA LYS A 183 -3.01 21.90 -18.35
C LYS A 183 -3.11 20.93 -19.54
N LYS A 184 -3.54 19.70 -19.30
CA LYS A 184 -3.83 18.72 -20.33
C LYS A 184 -4.87 19.23 -21.33
N THR A 185 -4.69 18.87 -22.58
CA THR A 185 -5.45 19.38 -23.72
C THR A 185 -5.50 18.33 -24.82
N ASN A 186 -6.60 18.35 -25.58
CA ASN A 186 -6.71 17.59 -26.83
C ASN A 186 -6.43 18.46 -28.06
N LYS A 187 -6.17 19.76 -27.85
CA LYS A 187 -5.90 20.74 -28.90
C LYS A 187 -4.46 21.23 -28.78
N ILE A 188 -3.68 21.03 -29.83
CA ILE A 188 -2.30 21.49 -29.92
C ILE A 188 -2.29 22.83 -30.66
N THR A 189 -1.92 23.89 -29.94
CA THR A 189 -1.89 25.28 -30.46
C THR A 189 -0.48 25.80 -30.71
N ALA A 190 0.53 25.19 -30.09
CA ALA A 190 1.93 25.56 -30.22
C ALA A 190 2.77 24.33 -30.53
N THR A 191 3.79 24.49 -31.37
CA THR A 191 4.75 23.41 -31.63
C THR A 191 5.63 23.18 -30.40
N GLY A 192 5.72 21.94 -29.95
CA GLY A 192 6.50 21.61 -28.76
C GLY A 192 6.56 20.11 -28.47
N LEU A 193 7.23 19.75 -27.37
CA LEU A 193 7.20 18.39 -26.83
C LEU A 193 5.97 18.23 -25.94
N TYR A 194 5.19 17.20 -26.21
CA TYR A 194 3.99 16.85 -25.46
C TYR A 194 4.09 15.42 -24.99
N ALA A 195 3.72 15.19 -23.73
CA ALA A 195 3.61 13.88 -23.13
C ALA A 195 2.15 13.43 -23.16
N CYS A 196 1.91 12.20 -23.60
CA CYS A 196 0.59 11.58 -23.54
C CYS A 196 0.21 11.31 -22.09
N THR A 197 -0.97 11.75 -21.66
CA THR A 197 -1.43 11.57 -20.27
C THR A 197 -1.68 10.12 -19.90
N HIS A 198 -1.90 9.24 -20.89
CA HIS A 198 -2.29 7.85 -20.67
C HIS A 198 -1.11 6.89 -20.64
N CYS A 199 -0.07 7.12 -21.46
CA CYS A 199 1.05 6.19 -21.60
C CYS A 199 2.42 6.83 -21.39
N ALA A 200 2.45 8.15 -21.12
CA ALA A 200 3.65 8.97 -20.94
C ALA A 200 4.64 8.98 -22.13
N GLU A 201 4.23 8.52 -23.31
CA GLU A 201 5.00 8.71 -24.55
C GLU A 201 5.14 10.20 -24.85
N VAL A 202 6.35 10.63 -25.21
CA VAL A 202 6.63 12.03 -25.55
C VAL A 202 6.83 12.17 -27.04
N LEU A 203 6.02 13.01 -27.68
CA LEU A 203 6.10 13.33 -29.10
C LEU A 203 6.29 14.83 -29.30
N ARG A 204 6.96 15.20 -30.40
CA ARG A 204 6.98 16.57 -30.87
C ARG A 204 5.76 16.80 -31.75
N LEU A 205 4.80 17.58 -31.26
CA LEU A 205 3.54 17.84 -31.95
C LEU A 205 3.55 19.25 -32.55
N THR A 206 3.10 19.37 -33.78
CA THR A 206 2.83 20.64 -34.48
C THR A 206 1.33 20.90 -34.65
N GLN A 207 0.53 19.84 -34.59
CA GLN A 207 -0.91 19.81 -34.76
C GLN A 207 -1.52 18.70 -33.88
N GLN A 208 -2.85 18.60 -33.85
CA GLN A 208 -3.53 17.53 -33.12
C GLN A 208 -3.28 16.18 -33.81
N GLU A 209 -2.71 15.24 -33.05
CA GLU A 209 -2.44 13.88 -33.51
C GLU A 209 -2.70 12.89 -32.35
N ALA A 210 -3.09 11.67 -32.72
CA ALA A 210 -3.23 10.58 -31.76
C ALA A 210 -1.86 10.05 -31.33
N CYS A 211 -1.75 9.61 -30.09
CA CYS A 211 -0.51 9.05 -29.58
C CYS A 211 -0.11 7.80 -30.36
N SER A 212 1.10 7.78 -30.92
CA SER A 212 1.64 6.65 -31.67
C SER A 212 1.66 5.33 -30.90
N ARG A 213 1.65 5.40 -29.56
CA ARG A 213 1.71 4.23 -28.66
C ARG A 213 0.37 3.75 -28.15
N CYS A 214 -0.54 4.65 -27.76
CA CYS A 214 -1.82 4.29 -27.12
C CYS A 214 -3.06 4.76 -27.87
N GLN A 215 -2.89 5.49 -28.97
CA GLN A 215 -3.96 6.04 -29.82
C GLN A 215 -4.90 7.05 -29.11
N LYS A 216 -4.58 7.49 -27.89
CA LYS A 216 -5.31 8.56 -27.19
C LYS A 216 -4.84 9.94 -27.66
N GLU A 217 -5.71 10.93 -27.53
CA GLU A 217 -5.49 12.30 -28.01
C GLU A 217 -5.37 13.34 -26.87
N GLU A 218 -5.23 12.89 -25.62
CA GLU A 218 -5.02 13.78 -24.48
C GLU A 218 -3.51 13.93 -24.17
N TRP A 219 -3.08 15.20 -24.18
CA TRP A 219 -1.67 15.59 -24.12
C TRP A 219 -1.44 16.66 -23.08
N VAL A 220 -0.23 16.75 -22.54
CA VAL A 220 0.23 17.89 -21.74
C VAL A 220 1.65 18.24 -22.14
N ALA A 221 2.04 19.50 -22.04
CA ALA A 221 3.41 19.91 -22.36
C ALA A 221 4.41 19.12 -21.52
N ALA A 222 5.38 18.48 -22.19
CA ALA A 222 6.42 17.72 -21.51
C ALA A 222 7.41 18.66 -20.82
N ILE A 223 7.91 18.23 -19.66
CA ILE A 223 8.97 18.94 -18.93
C ILE A 223 10.22 18.06 -18.87
N SER A 224 11.38 18.68 -18.67
CA SER A 224 12.70 18.01 -18.70
C SER A 224 13.58 18.42 -17.51
N ASP A 225 12.94 18.80 -16.40
CA ASP A 225 13.63 19.19 -15.18
C ASP A 225 14.44 18.01 -14.64
N LYS A 226 15.65 18.28 -14.16
CA LYS A 226 16.47 17.23 -13.53
C LYS A 226 16.01 17.01 -12.10
N ARG A 227 16.21 15.80 -11.58
CA ARG A 227 15.87 15.51 -10.19
C ARG A 227 16.84 16.27 -9.29
N VAL A 228 16.32 17.06 -8.37
CA VAL A 228 17.14 17.68 -7.31
C VAL A 228 17.42 16.60 -6.26
N LYS A 229 18.71 16.27 -6.08
CA LYS A 229 19.18 15.27 -5.09
C LYS A 229 19.09 15.80 -3.66
#